data_AF-A0A8T7MI44-F1
#
_entry.id   AF-A0A8T7MI44-F1
#
_cell.length_a   1.000
_cell.length_b   1.000
_cell.length_c   1.000
_cell.angle_alpha   90.00
_cell.angle_beta   90.00
_cell.angle_gamma   90.00
#
_symmetry.space_group_name_H-M   'P 1'
#
loop_
_entity.id
_entity.type
_entity.pdbx_description
1 polymer ?
#
loop_
_entity_poly.entity_id
_entity_poly.type
_entity_poly.pdbx_seq_one_letter_code
_entity_poly.pdbx_strand_id
1 'polypeptide(L)'
;MSNTYQYQVLFGASRQRLKDAEVLLVNKRWNGAIYIGCYTVECILKCYLCRLDDKMNFQDTRFFPDFKGVTGHNILALFYAAGYDLERAKKIDRSGKLHQWMQAIFLLNDHTTYRYSSGQVSEEEAKNVIDAIKGIYRFIQERIERL
;
A
#
# COMPACT_ATOMS: atom_id res chain seq x y z
N MET A 1 18.57 16.71 -4.82
CA MET A 1 17.77 15.70 -4.07
C MET A 1 17.01 14.87 -5.09
N SER A 2 17.11 13.54 -5.08
CA SER A 2 16.32 12.73 -6.01
C SER A 2 14.84 12.96 -5.74
N ASN A 3 14.06 13.21 -6.78
CA ASN A 3 12.63 13.45 -6.63
C ASN A 3 11.91 12.13 -6.31
N THR A 4 11.76 11.82 -5.02
CA THR A 4 11.19 10.57 -4.49
C THR A 4 9.71 10.38 -4.82
N TYR A 5 9.05 11.41 -5.35
CA TYR A 5 7.64 11.40 -5.73
C TYR A 5 7.41 11.11 -7.22
N GLN A 6 8.46 10.93 -8.02
CA GLN A 6 8.30 10.50 -9.40
C GLN A 6 7.62 9.13 -9.47
N TYR A 7 6.68 8.94 -10.40
CA TYR A 7 5.88 7.72 -10.46
C TYR A 7 6.76 6.46 -10.67
N GLN A 8 7.82 6.55 -11.49
CA GLN A 8 8.76 5.44 -11.71
C GLN A 8 9.53 5.08 -10.44
N VAL A 9 9.91 6.09 -9.65
CA VAL A 9 10.59 5.90 -8.36
C VAL A 9 9.64 5.25 -7.37
N LEU A 10 8.39 5.70 -7.29
CA LEU A 10 7.35 5.10 -6.45
C LEU A 10 7.05 3.65 -6.84
N PHE A 11 6.95 3.37 -8.15
CA PHE A 11 6.75 2.02 -8.66
C PHE A 11 7.93 1.10 -8.31
N GLY A 12 9.17 1.54 -8.58
CA GLY A 12 10.36 0.79 -8.22
C GLY A 12 10.48 0.55 -6.71
N ALA A 13 10.20 1.57 -5.90
CA ALA A 13 10.19 1.49 -4.44
C ALA A 13 9.15 0.48 -3.94
N SER A 14 7.92 0.50 -4.47
CA SER A 14 6.88 -0.45 -4.07
C SER A 14 7.34 -1.91 -4.29
N ARG A 15 7.93 -2.21 -5.46
CA ARG A 15 8.45 -3.54 -5.77
C ARG A 15 9.56 -3.96 -4.80
N GLN A 16 10.48 -3.05 -4.49
CA GLN A 16 11.59 -3.35 -3.58
C GLN A 16 11.07 -3.59 -2.15
N ARG A 17 10.15 -2.76 -1.66
CA ARG A 17 9.57 -2.90 -0.33
C ARG A 17 8.78 -4.18 -0.16
N LEU A 18 8.15 -4.68 -1.23
CA LEU A 18 7.50 -5.98 -1.20
C LEU A 18 8.50 -7.12 -0.96
N LYS A 19 9.62 -7.11 -1.71
CA LYS A 19 10.69 -8.10 -1.55
C LYS A 19 11.30 -8.04 -0.16
N ASP A 20 11.55 -6.83 0.35
CA ASP A 20 12.06 -6.62 1.69
C ASP A 20 11.09 -7.17 2.75
N ALA A 21 9.77 -6.98 2.55
CA ALA A 21 8.72 -7.52 3.43
C ALA A 21 8.76 -9.05 3.48
N GLU A 22 8.90 -9.69 2.33
CA GLU A 22 8.98 -11.15 2.23
C GLU A 22 10.23 -11.70 2.95
N VAL A 23 11.37 -11.04 2.78
CA VAL A 23 12.61 -11.42 3.48
C VAL A 23 12.44 -11.28 5.00
N LEU A 24 11.85 -10.18 5.48
CA LEU A 24 11.58 -9.99 6.90
C LEU A 24 10.61 -11.04 7.46
N LEU A 25 9.57 -11.40 6.70
CA LEU A 25 8.61 -12.43 7.09
C LEU A 25 9.30 -13.79 7.29
N VAL A 26 10.11 -14.22 6.32
CA VAL A 26 10.86 -15.49 6.38
C VAL A 26 11.83 -15.50 7.57
N ASN A 27 12.41 -14.35 7.92
CA ASN A 27 13.31 -14.20 9.06
C ASN A 27 12.58 -13.95 10.39
N LYS A 28 11.26 -14.19 10.46
CA LYS A 28 10.43 -14.03 11.67
C LYS A 28 10.44 -12.61 12.25
N ARG A 29 10.74 -11.60 11.42
CA ARG A 29 10.71 -10.17 11.77
C ARG A 29 9.32 -9.60 11.43
N TRP A 30 8.29 -10.15 12.05
CA TRP A 30 6.88 -9.94 11.67
C TRP A 30 6.43 -8.48 11.65
N ASN A 31 6.69 -7.72 12.73
CA ASN A 31 6.35 -6.29 12.77
C ASN A 31 7.06 -5.51 11.66
N GLY A 32 8.33 -5.83 11.41
CA GLY A 32 9.11 -5.23 10.34
C GLY A 32 8.56 -5.59 8.96
N ALA A 33 8.12 -6.83 8.75
CA ALA A 33 7.50 -7.29 7.52
C ALA A 33 6.20 -6.53 7.24
N ILE A 34 5.30 -6.43 8.23
CA ILE A 34 4.06 -5.67 8.11
C ILE A 34 4.35 -4.20 7.83
N TYR A 35 5.23 -3.60 8.63
CA TYR A 35 5.62 -2.21 8.51
C TYR A 35 6.13 -1.89 7.09
N ILE A 36 7.12 -2.64 6.59
CA ILE A 36 7.70 -2.40 5.27
C ILE A 36 6.73 -2.77 4.14
N GLY A 37 5.88 -3.77 4.36
CA GLY A 37 4.84 -4.21 3.45
C GLY A 37 3.77 -3.13 3.24
N CYS A 38 3.36 -2.40 4.28
CA CYS A 38 2.44 -1.27 4.14
C CYS A 38 3.00 -0.16 3.24
N TYR A 39 4.31 0.11 3.27
CA TYR A 39 4.94 1.04 2.32
C TYR A 39 4.85 0.57 0.85
N THR A 40 4.76 -0.74 0.61
CA THR A 40 4.50 -1.26 -0.74
C THR A 40 3.18 -0.72 -1.28
N VAL A 41 2.13 -0.83 -0.47
CA VAL A 41 0.76 -0.42 -0.83
C VAL A 41 0.69 1.10 -0.97
N GLU A 42 1.32 1.84 -0.06
CA GLU A 42 1.40 3.31 -0.15
C GLU A 42 2.04 3.76 -1.48
N CYS A 43 3.23 3.22 -1.79
CA CYS A 43 3.97 3.61 -2.99
C CYS A 43 3.22 3.25 -4.28
N ILE A 44 2.63 2.05 -4.36
CA ILE A 44 1.91 1.64 -5.57
C ILE A 44 0.61 2.42 -5.76
N LEU A 45 -0.11 2.78 -4.68
CA LEU A 45 -1.29 3.64 -4.76
C LEU A 45 -0.93 5.05 -5.21
N LYS A 46 0.12 5.66 -4.65
CA LYS A 46 0.60 6.98 -5.10
C LYS A 46 1.00 6.96 -6.57
N CYS A 47 1.67 5.89 -7.02
CA CYS A 47 1.97 5.68 -8.43
C CYS A 47 0.67 5.61 -9.28
N TYR A 48 -0.33 4.87 -8.82
CA TYR A 48 -1.62 4.78 -9.51
C TYR A 48 -2.34 6.14 -9.59
N LEU A 49 -2.32 6.93 -8.52
CA LEU A 49 -2.87 8.29 -8.50
C LEU A 49 -2.15 9.23 -9.49
N CYS A 50 -0.84 9.09 -9.66
CA CYS A 50 -0.09 9.80 -10.70
C CYS A 50 -0.62 9.44 -12.11
N ARG A 51 -0.85 8.14 -12.37
CA ARG A 51 -1.39 7.68 -13.66
C ARG A 51 -2.82 8.15 -13.90
N LEU A 52 -3.67 8.13 -12.88
CA LEU A 52 -5.06 8.61 -12.97
C LEU A 52 -5.17 10.10 -13.28
N ASP A 53 -4.18 10.91 -12.86
CA ASP A 53 -4.17 12.36 -13.06
C ASP A 53 -3.23 12.81 -14.19
N ASP A 54 -2.68 11.85 -14.94
CA ASP A 54 -1.68 12.05 -16.00
C ASP A 54 -0.49 12.94 -15.57
N LYS A 55 0.06 12.65 -14.39
CA LYS A 55 1.24 13.32 -13.84
C LYS A 55 2.42 12.36 -13.71
N MET A 56 3.61 12.89 -13.92
CA MET A 56 4.85 12.14 -13.70
C MET A 56 5.30 12.18 -12.24
N ASN A 57 4.75 13.10 -11.45
CA ASN A 57 5.10 13.31 -10.06
C ASN A 57 3.86 13.36 -9.18
N PHE A 58 3.89 12.67 -8.04
CA PHE A 58 2.77 12.68 -7.10
C PHE A 58 2.49 14.07 -6.54
N GLN A 59 3.51 14.92 -6.35
CA GLN A 59 3.35 16.29 -5.84
C GLN A 59 2.57 17.20 -6.79
N ASP A 60 2.57 16.87 -8.08
CA ASP A 60 1.87 17.63 -9.12
C ASP A 60 0.42 17.16 -9.31
N THR A 61 0.02 16.09 -8.61
CA THR A 61 -1.35 15.57 -8.70
C THR A 61 -2.32 16.44 -7.91
N ARG A 62 -3.57 16.50 -8.37
CA ARG A 62 -4.67 17.13 -7.63
C ARG A 62 -4.90 16.52 -6.24
N PHE A 63 -4.42 15.31 -6.00
CA PHE A 63 -4.55 14.59 -4.73
C PHE A 63 -3.53 15.02 -3.69
N PHE A 64 -2.35 15.50 -4.10
CA PHE A 64 -1.24 15.79 -3.19
C PHE A 64 -1.59 16.69 -1.99
N PRO A 65 -2.43 17.73 -2.10
CA PRO A 65 -2.81 18.56 -0.96
C PRO A 65 -3.36 17.76 0.23
N ASP A 66 -4.06 16.65 -0.04
CA ASP A 66 -4.69 15.80 0.98
C ASP A 66 -3.68 14.86 1.68
N PHE A 67 -2.48 14.70 1.10
CA PHE A 67 -1.44 13.76 1.55
C PHE A 67 -0.17 14.47 2.05
N LYS A 68 -0.33 15.62 2.72
CA LYS A 68 0.76 16.36 3.38
C LYS A 68 0.80 16.08 4.88
N GLY A 69 2.01 16.03 5.45
CA GLY A 69 2.19 15.82 6.89
C GLY A 69 1.73 14.44 7.34
N VAL A 70 0.97 14.37 8.44
CA VAL A 70 0.53 13.11 9.08
C VAL A 70 -0.33 12.24 8.15
N THR A 71 -1.10 12.85 7.24
CA THR A 71 -1.96 12.12 6.29
C THR A 71 -1.19 11.56 5.10
N GLY A 72 0.07 11.95 4.91
CA GLY A 72 0.88 11.53 3.75
C GLY A 72 1.13 10.03 3.66
N HIS A 73 0.96 9.30 4.75
CA HIS A 73 1.11 7.85 4.82
C HIS A 73 -0.23 7.12 5.04
N ASN A 74 -1.36 7.82 4.98
CA ASN A 74 -2.66 7.21 5.25
C ASN A 74 -3.12 6.35 4.06
N ILE A 75 -2.91 5.04 4.17
CA ILE A 75 -3.29 4.04 3.15
C ILE A 75 -4.80 4.05 2.87
N LEU A 76 -5.64 4.23 3.90
CA LEU A 76 -7.08 4.34 3.73
C LEU A 76 -7.42 5.51 2.81
N ALA A 77 -6.90 6.70 3.10
CA ALA A 77 -7.12 7.88 2.30
C ALA A 77 -6.64 7.69 0.85
N LEU A 78 -5.50 7.01 0.64
CA LEU A 78 -5.00 6.68 -0.70
C LEU A 78 -5.94 5.75 -1.47
N PHE A 79 -6.54 4.75 -0.81
CA PHE A 79 -7.55 3.90 -1.42
C PHE A 79 -8.80 4.69 -1.82
N TYR A 80 -9.30 5.56 -0.93
CA TYR A 80 -10.44 6.41 -1.24
C TYR A 80 -10.16 7.34 -2.43
N ALA A 81 -8.98 7.99 -2.46
CA ALA A 81 -8.56 8.83 -3.58
C ALA A 81 -8.45 8.04 -4.89
N ALA A 82 -8.03 6.77 -4.81
CA ALA A 82 -7.96 5.85 -5.94
C ALA A 82 -9.34 5.33 -6.40
N GLY A 83 -10.42 5.74 -5.73
CA GLY A 83 -11.79 5.33 -6.02
C GLY A 83 -12.15 3.95 -5.46
N TYR A 84 -11.44 3.48 -4.43
CA TYR A 84 -11.67 2.21 -3.76
C TYR A 84 -12.07 2.43 -2.31
N ASP A 85 -13.36 2.24 -2.02
CA ASP A 85 -13.85 2.02 -0.66
C ASP A 85 -14.22 0.54 -0.49
N LEU A 86 -14.49 0.11 0.76
CA LEU A 86 -14.81 -1.29 1.05
C LEU A 86 -16.07 -1.80 0.32
N GLU A 87 -17.05 -0.93 0.07
CA GLU A 87 -18.30 -1.30 -0.61
C GLU A 87 -18.10 -1.39 -2.12
N ARG A 88 -17.28 -0.51 -2.70
CA ARG A 88 -16.86 -0.54 -4.09
C ARG A 88 -15.94 -1.72 -4.36
N ALA A 89 -15.09 -2.11 -3.41
CA ALA A 89 -14.26 -3.31 -3.50
C ALA A 89 -15.10 -4.57 -3.71
N LYS A 90 -16.21 -4.73 -2.98
CA LYS A 90 -17.16 -5.84 -3.17
C LYS A 90 -17.80 -5.85 -4.56
N LYS A 91 -18.04 -4.67 -5.14
CA LYS A 91 -18.67 -4.53 -6.46
C LYS A 91 -17.71 -4.85 -7.61
N ILE A 92 -16.44 -4.46 -7.48
CA ILE A 92 -15.44 -4.61 -8.56
C ILE A 92 -14.72 -5.96 -8.52
N ASP A 93 -14.71 -6.65 -7.38
CA ASP A 93 -14.14 -7.98 -7.23
C ASP A 93 -15.18 -8.98 -6.73
N ARG A 94 -15.72 -9.76 -7.67
CA ARG A 94 -16.70 -10.82 -7.38
C ARG A 94 -16.14 -11.95 -6.53
N SER A 95 -14.82 -12.09 -6.45
CA SER A 95 -14.19 -13.09 -5.57
C SER A 95 -14.18 -12.67 -4.10
N GLY A 96 -14.43 -11.38 -3.81
CA GLY A 96 -14.40 -10.81 -2.46
C GLY A 96 -13.00 -10.66 -1.87
N LYS A 97 -11.95 -11.06 -2.60
CA LYS A 97 -10.56 -11.05 -2.11
C LYS A 97 -10.05 -9.64 -1.85
N LEU A 98 -10.34 -8.70 -2.75
CA LEU A 98 -9.95 -7.30 -2.56
C LEU A 98 -10.54 -6.72 -1.28
N HIS A 99 -11.82 -7.01 -1.01
CA HIS A 99 -12.47 -6.57 0.21
C HIS A 99 -11.80 -7.16 1.46
N GLN A 100 -11.49 -8.46 1.45
CA GLN A 100 -10.77 -9.13 2.53
C GLN A 100 -9.36 -8.55 2.73
N TRP A 101 -8.61 -8.32 1.65
CA TRP A 101 -7.28 -7.73 1.71
C TRP A 101 -7.31 -6.29 2.24
N MET A 102 -8.28 -5.49 1.79
CA MET A 102 -8.45 -4.12 2.29
C MET A 102 -8.81 -4.12 3.77
N GLN A 103 -9.69 -5.02 4.23
CA GLN A 103 -9.96 -5.16 5.67
C GLN A 103 -8.70 -5.51 6.47
N ALA A 104 -7.90 -6.46 5.99
CA ALA A 104 -6.66 -6.87 6.66
C ALA A 104 -5.67 -5.69 6.82
N ILE A 105 -5.60 -4.78 5.84
CA ILE A 105 -4.75 -3.59 5.93
C ILE A 105 -5.40 -2.47 6.75
N PHE A 106 -6.72 -2.29 6.68
CA PHE A 106 -7.43 -1.22 7.38
C PHE A 106 -7.38 -1.39 8.90
N LEU A 107 -7.35 -2.63 9.37
CA LEU A 107 -7.15 -2.95 10.79
C LEU A 107 -5.77 -2.54 11.32
N LEU A 108 -4.80 -2.25 10.44
CA LEU A 108 -3.46 -1.79 10.82
C LEU A 108 -3.41 -0.30 11.18
N ASN A 109 -4.55 0.40 11.20
CA ASN A 109 -4.86 1.76 11.69
C ASN A 109 -3.72 2.79 11.58
N ASP A 110 -2.68 2.66 12.41
CA ASP A 110 -1.40 3.36 12.25
C ASP A 110 -0.24 2.36 12.06
N HIS A 111 -0.04 1.93 10.82
CA HIS A 111 1.01 0.97 10.49
C HIS A 111 2.41 1.49 10.83
N THR A 112 2.60 2.81 11.02
CA THR A 112 3.90 3.39 11.38
C THR A 112 4.32 3.01 12.80
N THR A 113 3.37 2.68 13.68
CA THR A 113 3.63 2.19 15.04
C THR A 113 4.31 0.82 15.06
N TYR A 114 4.12 -0.02 14.04
CA TYR A 114 4.80 -1.32 13.91
C TYR A 114 6.32 -1.19 13.76
N ARG A 115 6.82 -0.01 13.40
CA ARG A 115 8.26 0.29 13.41
C ARG A 115 8.84 0.26 14.84
N TYR A 116 8.05 0.68 15.83
CA TYR A 116 8.48 0.90 17.21
C TYR A 116 7.84 -0.09 18.20
N SER A 117 6.79 -0.78 17.79
CA SER A 117 6.10 -1.72 18.66
C SER A 117 6.92 -3.00 18.83
N SER A 118 7.10 -3.41 20.08
CA SER A 118 7.54 -4.75 20.47
C SER A 118 6.37 -5.73 20.56
N GLY A 119 5.17 -5.32 20.11
CA GLY A 119 3.97 -6.15 20.15
C GLY A 119 4.19 -7.46 19.42
N GLN A 120 3.73 -8.56 19.99
CA GLN A 120 3.82 -9.88 19.37
C GLN A 120 2.70 -10.04 18.34
N VAL A 121 2.94 -9.62 17.10
CA VAL A 121 2.14 -10.13 15.99
C VAL A 121 2.49 -11.60 15.81
N SER A 122 1.53 -12.48 15.63
CA SER A 122 1.80 -13.89 15.35
C SER A 122 2.33 -14.10 13.92
N GLU A 123 2.98 -15.24 13.68
CA GLU A 123 3.39 -15.62 12.33
C GLU A 123 2.22 -15.68 11.35
N GLU A 124 1.08 -16.17 11.80
CA GLU A 124 -0.13 -16.31 10.99
C GLU A 124 -0.71 -14.95 10.61
N GLU A 125 -0.83 -14.02 11.57
CA GLU A 125 -1.26 -12.65 11.28
C GLU A 125 -0.31 -11.96 10.29
N ALA A 126 1.01 -12.11 10.48
CA ALA A 126 1.99 -11.55 9.58
C ALA A 126 1.89 -12.12 8.16
N LYS A 127 1.73 -13.45 8.02
CA LYS A 127 1.50 -14.10 6.72
C LYS A 127 0.23 -13.58 6.05
N ASN A 128 -0.88 -13.53 6.78
CA ASN A 128 -2.16 -13.06 6.27
C ASN A 128 -2.08 -11.62 5.76
N VAL A 129 -1.41 -10.73 6.52
CA VAL A 129 -1.20 -9.33 6.12
C VAL A 129 -0.30 -9.22 4.89
N ILE A 130 0.82 -9.96 4.84
CA ILE A 130 1.71 -9.94 3.69
C ILE A 130 1.04 -10.49 2.43
N ASP A 131 0.21 -11.53 2.55
CA ASP A 131 -0.56 -12.06 1.41
C ASP A 131 -1.62 -11.07 0.93
N ALA A 132 -2.25 -10.33 1.83
CA ALA A 132 -3.14 -9.23 1.47
C ALA A 132 -2.40 -8.12 0.72
N ILE A 133 -1.22 -7.72 1.19
CA ILE A 133 -0.36 -6.73 0.54
C ILE A 133 0.02 -7.20 -0.88
N LYS A 134 0.41 -8.46 -1.06
CA LYS A 134 0.71 -9.04 -2.38
C LYS A 134 -0.50 -9.00 -3.31
N GLY A 135 -1.68 -9.34 -2.79
CA GLY A 135 -2.94 -9.28 -3.53
C GLY A 135 -3.26 -7.88 -4.02
N ILE A 136 -3.21 -6.90 -3.11
CA ILE A 136 -3.42 -5.49 -3.41
C ILE A 136 -2.39 -4.95 -4.39
N TYR A 137 -1.11 -5.26 -4.20
CA TYR A 137 -0.04 -4.82 -5.10
C TYR A 137 -0.32 -5.26 -6.54
N ARG A 138 -0.62 -6.56 -6.75
CA ARG A 138 -0.97 -7.07 -8.09
C ARG A 138 -2.23 -6.41 -8.65
N PHE A 139 -3.25 -6.28 -7.82
CA PHE A 139 -4.52 -5.68 -8.22
C PHE A 139 -4.38 -4.22 -8.72
N ILE A 140 -3.54 -3.42 -8.05
CA ILE A 140 -3.26 -2.03 -8.44
C ILE A 140 -2.31 -2.00 -9.63
N GLN A 141 -1.28 -2.86 -9.66
CA GLN A 141 -0.34 -2.95 -10.76
C GLN A 141 -1.06 -3.24 -12.09
N GLU A 142 -1.97 -4.22 -12.12
CA GLU A 142 -2.77 -4.55 -13.31
C GLU A 142 -3.60 -3.37 -13.84
N ARG A 143 -3.95 -2.41 -12.98
CA ARG A 143 -4.70 -1.21 -13.37
C ARG A 143 -3.79 -0.12 -13.90
N ILE A 144 -2.63 0.06 -13.28
CA ILE A 144 -1.58 0.95 -13.80
C ILE A 144 -1.22 0.56 -15.24
N GLU A 145 -1.10 -0.75 -15.52
CA GLU A 145 -0.76 -1.28 -16.85
C GLU A 145 -1.87 -1.10 -17.89
N ARG A 146 -3.10 -0.77 -17.47
CA ARG A 146 -4.27 -0.53 -18.34
C ARG A 146 -4.54 0.95 -18.61
N LEU A 147 -3.84 1.87 -17.94
CA LEU A 147 -3.92 3.32 -18.11
C LEU A 147 -2.79 3.81 -19.03
#